data_AF-A0A357EZN1-F1
#
_entry.id   AF-A0A357EZN1-F1
#
_cell.length_a   1.000
_cell.length_b   1.000
_cell.length_c   1.000
_cell.angle_alpha   90.00
_cell.angle_beta   90.00
_cell.angle_gamma   90.00
#
_symmetry.space_group_name_H-M   'P 1'
#
loop_
_entity.id
_entity.type
_entity.pdbx_description
1 polymer ?
#
loop_
_entity_poly.entity_id
_entity_poly.type
_entity_poly.pdbx_seq_one_letter_code
_entity_poly.pdbx_strand_id
1 'polypeptide(L)' 'MQNMFHLAFPVDDLNAARRFYGETLGCEEGRSSDRWIDFNLFGHQIVAHLAPGFVRPPA' A
#
# COMPACT_ATOMS: atom_id res chain seq x y z
N MET A 1 11.22 -21.99 -6.25
CA MET A 1 11.42 -20.55 -6.03
C MET A 1 10.06 -19.90 -5.87
N GLN A 2 9.79 -19.25 -4.73
CA GLN A 2 8.69 -18.30 -4.63
C GLN A 2 9.23 -16.95 -5.12
N ASN A 3 8.78 -16.50 -6.29
CA ASN A 3 9.20 -15.20 -6.84
C ASN A 3 8.41 -14.10 -6.13
N MET A 4 8.98 -13.56 -5.05
CA MET A 4 8.43 -12.40 -4.37
C MET A 4 8.42 -11.21 -5.33
N PHE A 5 7.26 -10.57 -5.50
CA PHE A 5 7.21 -9.28 -6.18
C PHE A 5 7.23 -8.13 -5.17
N HIS A 6 7.69 -6.99 -5.67
CA HIS A 6 7.65 -5.70 -4.99
C HIS A 6 6.90 -4.70 -5.86
N LEU A 7 5.78 -4.17 -5.36
CA LEU A 7 4.95 -3.23 -6.12
C LEU A 7 4.71 -1.95 -5.32
N ALA A 8 5.17 -0.83 -5.86
CA ALA A 8 4.86 0.50 -5.35
C ALA A 8 3.74 1.14 -6.18
N PHE A 9 2.77 1.78 -5.54
CA PHE A 9 1.67 2.47 -6.21
C PHE A 9 1.26 3.75 -5.47
N PRO A 10 0.70 4.75 -6.19
CA PRO A 10 0.22 5.97 -5.57
C PRO A 10 -1.11 5.75 -4.84
N VAL A 11 -1.27 6.45 -3.72
CA VAL A 11 -2.54 6.60 -2.99
C VAL A 11 -2.77 8.07 -2.65
N ASP A 12 -4.02 8.47 -2.50
CA ASP A 12 -4.43 9.81 -2.08
C ASP A 12 -4.51 9.97 -0.55
N ASP A 13 -4.76 8.88 0.18
CA ASP A 13 -4.83 8.86 1.65
C ASP A 13 -4.14 7.59 2.23
N LEU A 14 -3.08 7.80 3.03
CA LEU A 14 -2.37 6.71 3.73
C LEU A 14 -3.20 6.06 4.84
N ASN A 15 -4.12 6.80 5.48
CA ASN A 15 -4.99 6.22 6.50
C ASN A 15 -6.04 5.32 5.86
N ALA A 16 -6.57 5.71 4.70
CA ALA A 16 -7.43 4.82 3.92
C ALA A 16 -6.69 3.55 3.47
N ALA A 17 -5.45 3.70 2.99
CA ALA A 17 -4.60 2.56 2.65
C ALA A 17 -4.37 1.64 3.87
N ARG A 18 -4.04 2.20 5.03
CA ARG A 18 -3.83 1.42 6.27
C ARG A 18 -5.06 0.62 6.67
N ARG A 19 -6.25 1.23 6.66
CA ARG A 19 -7.50 0.52 6.96
C ARG A 19 -7.78 -0.60 5.96
N PHE A 20 -7.59 -0.33 4.67
CA PHE A 20 -7.87 -1.32 3.63
C PHE A 20 -6.87 -2.48 3.67
N TYR A 21 -5.57 -2.20 3.52
CA TYR A 21 -4.56 -3.25 3.46
C TYR A 21 -4.33 -3.90 4.82
N GLY A 22 -4.31 -3.14 5.91
CA GLY A 22 -4.08 -3.66 7.26
C GLY A 22 -5.28 -4.35 7.88
N GLU A 23 -6.46 -3.73 7.86
CA GLU A 23 -7.63 -4.25 8.57
C GLU A 23 -8.54 -5.09 7.65
N THR A 24 -8.80 -4.64 6.43
CA THR A 24 -9.71 -5.35 5.51
C THR A 24 -9.04 -6.57 4.88
N LEU A 25 -7.80 -6.42 4.43
CA LEU A 25 -7.03 -7.52 3.84
C LEU A 25 -6.15 -8.27 4.85
N GLY A 26 -5.92 -7.73 6.05
CA GLY A 26 -5.11 -8.40 7.07
C GLY A 26 -3.61 -8.43 6.76
N CYS A 27 -3.10 -7.50 5.94
CA CYS A 27 -1.68 -7.40 5.65
C CYS A 27 -0.94 -6.79 6.84
N GLU A 28 0.20 -7.36 7.21
CA GLU A 28 1.04 -6.76 8.25
C GLU A 28 1.68 -5.47 7.72
N GLU A 29 1.56 -4.38 8.49
CA GLU A 29 2.32 -3.15 8.23
C GLU A 29 3.79 -3.37 8.58
N GLY A 30 4.67 -3.05 7.63
CA GLY A 30 6.11 -3.06 7.79
C GLY A 30 6.63 -1.71 8.27
N ARG A 31 7.52 -1.11 7.47
CA ARG A 31 8.00 0.25 7.70
C ARG A 31 7.01 1.27 7.14
N SER A 32 7.01 2.44 7.74
CA SER A 32 6.19 3.56 7.28
C SER A 32 6.88 4.90 7.52
N SER A 33 6.37 5.93 6.84
CA SER A 33 6.73 7.34 7.01
C SER A 33 5.51 8.21 6.74
N ASP A 34 5.67 9.53 6.89
CA ASP A 34 4.63 10.52 6.53
C ASP A 34 4.24 10.49 5.04
N ARG A 35 4.98 9.77 4.20
CA ARG A 35 4.79 9.75 2.74
C ARG A 35 4.56 8.36 2.15
N TRP A 36 4.71 7.28 2.92
CA TRP A 36 4.50 5.92 2.41
C TRP A 36 4.34 4.89 3.53
N ILE A 37 3.73 3.74 3.20
CA ILE A 37 3.60 2.56 4.06
C ILE A 37 3.94 1.33 3.23
N ASP A 38 4.79 0.44 3.75
CA ASP A 38 4.97 -0.91 3.18
C ASP A 38 4.13 -1.96 3.92
N PHE A 39 3.57 -2.90 3.16
CA PHE A 39 2.76 -4.00 3.67
C PHE A 39 3.29 -5.35 3.19
N ASN A 40 3.20 -6.34 4.07
CA ASN A 40 3.34 -7.75 3.71
C ASN A 40 2.01 -8.28 3.18
N LEU A 41 1.88 -8.33 1.86
CA LEU A 41 0.78 -8.95 1.14
C LEU A 41 1.05 -10.46 0.99
N PHE A 42 0.86 -11.21 2.08
CA PHE A 42 0.92 -12.68 2.09
C PHE A 42 2.22 -13.28 1.52
N GLY A 43 3.37 -12.68 1.84
CA GLY A 43 4.69 -13.07 1.32
C GLY A 43 5.17 -12.23 0.13
N HIS A 44 4.40 -11.22 -0.28
CA HIS A 44 4.79 -10.20 -1.25
C HIS A 44 4.88 -8.83 -0.59
N GLN A 45 5.69 -7.93 -1.14
CA GLN A 45 5.79 -6.58 -0.61
C GLN A 45 5.04 -5.60 -1.51
N ILE A 46 4.15 -4.82 -0.91
CA ILE A 46 3.50 -3.70 -1.58
C ILE A 46 3.76 -2.40 -0.83
N VAL A 47 3.87 -1.29 -1.54
CA VAL A 47 4.19 0.02 -0.96
C VAL A 47 3.21 1.07 -1.46
N ALA A 48 2.40 1.60 -0.55
CA ALA A 48 1.50 2.71 -0.83
C ALA A 48 2.26 4.03 -0.64
N HIS A 49 2.42 4.81 -1.72
CA HIS A 49 3.05 6.14 -1.68
C HIS A 49 2.01 7.24 -1.74
N LEU A 50 2.07 8.19 -0.81
CA LEU A 50 1.17 9.35 -0.78
C LEU A 50 1.45 10.28 -1.97
N ALA A 51 0.51 10.33 -2.91
CA ALA A 51 0.52 11.16 -4.11
C ALA A 51 -0.79 11.98 -4.17
N PRO A 52 -0.89 13.08 -3.40
CA PRO A 52 -2.11 13.88 -3.34
C PRO A 52 -2.41 14.47 -4.73
N GLY A 53 -3.63 14.26 -5.22
CA GLY A 53 -4.05 14.69 -6.56
C GLY A 53 -3.93 13.64 -7.66
N PHE A 54 -3.38 12.45 -7.37
CA PHE A 54 -3.51 11.29 -8.27
C PHE A 54 -4.90 10.69 -8.12
N VAL A 55 -5.90 11.37 -8.69
CA VAL A 55 -7.27 10.87 -8.78
C VAL A 55 -7.38 10.04 -10.05
N ARG A 56 -7.71 8.75 -9.92
CA ARG A 56 -8.10 7.96 -11.09
C ARG A 56 -9.33 8.63 -11.71
N PRO A 57 -9.32 9.00 -13.02
CA PRO A 57 -10.52 9.51 -13.66
C PRO A 57 -11.64 8.47 -13.57
N PRO A 58 -12.91 8.88 -13.43
CA PRO A 58 -14.02 7.94 -13.40
C PRO A 58 -14.00 7.06 -14.66
N ALA A 59 -14.29 5.77 -14.45
CA ALA A 59 -14.37 4.76 -15.51
C ALA A 59 -15.61 4.97 -16.37
#